data_AF-A0A7V9RRK0-F1
#
_entry.id   AF-A0A7V9RRK0-F1
#
_cell.length_a   1.000
_cell.length_b   1.000
_cell.length_c   1.000
_cell.angle_alpha   90.00
_cell.angle_beta   90.00
_cell.angle_gamma   90.00
#
_symmetry.space_group_name_H-M   'P 1'
#
loop_
_entity.id
_entity.type
_entity.pdbx_description
1 polymer ?
#
loop_
_entity_poly.entity_id
_entity_poly.type
_entity_poly.pdbx_seq_one_letter_code
_entity_poly.pdbx_strand_id
1 'polypeptide(L)'
;MAHPLAEAVAGERLRIVAGLIRVTGDWDLAEDCLQDAVERALARWPRDGVPDNAAAWLTTTAHRRALDVLRRRRTETEKLRVLTAVATFDEHSAGNAPDADPHGEAYRDDVLRLLFTCCHPALPLTGQVALTLKTVAGLSTREIARAFLVSEATMGQRLLRTRTKIANAGITFRVPDPHRVTERTAGVLAVVYLVFNEGYAGTEGDGTRDDLAAEAVRLAGLVAELLPQDDEVQGLRALLLLQHARRAARIDAAGDLVPMEEQDRLRWDPSMVAAGLACLATARGTGRPPGPYRLQAEIAATHATAPEAAATDWARVVAAYHVLLEVQPSPVVALNRAVA
;
A
#
# COMPACT_ATOMS: atom_id res chain seq x y z
N MET A 1 24.80 -6.08 -10.93
CA MET A 1 23.88 -5.67 -12.02
C MET A 1 22.60 -6.47 -11.84
N ALA A 2 21.49 -5.82 -11.48
CA ALA A 2 20.21 -6.50 -11.40
C ALA A 2 19.82 -7.00 -12.80
N HIS A 3 19.24 -8.20 -12.88
CA HIS A 3 18.79 -8.77 -14.15
C HIS A 3 17.65 -7.87 -14.70
N PRO A 4 17.66 -7.42 -15.96
CA PRO A 4 16.65 -6.51 -16.53
C PRO A 4 15.19 -6.96 -16.29
N LEU A 5 14.99 -8.27 -16.17
CA LEU A 5 13.71 -8.87 -15.79
C LEU A 5 13.28 -8.56 -14.35
N ALA A 6 14.19 -8.57 -13.39
CA ALA A 6 13.87 -8.28 -12.00
C ALA A 6 13.41 -6.82 -11.83
N GLU A 7 14.07 -5.88 -12.51
CA GLU A 7 13.68 -4.46 -12.52
C GLU A 7 12.30 -4.28 -13.20
N ALA A 8 12.10 -4.90 -14.37
CA ALA A 8 10.82 -4.83 -15.08
C ALA A 8 9.67 -5.44 -14.27
N VAL A 9 9.89 -6.57 -13.59
CA VAL A 9 8.86 -7.19 -12.74
C VAL A 9 8.60 -6.36 -11.50
N ALA A 10 9.64 -5.83 -10.84
CA ALA A 10 9.47 -5.01 -9.65
C ALA A 10 8.64 -3.74 -9.94
N GLY A 11 8.88 -3.09 -11.08
CA GLY A 11 8.13 -1.89 -11.47
C GLY A 11 6.68 -2.15 -11.88
N GLU A 12 6.38 -3.30 -12.50
CA GLU A 12 5.09 -3.51 -13.19
C GLU A 12 4.20 -4.58 -12.58
N ARG A 13 4.69 -5.36 -11.61
CA ARG A 13 3.95 -6.47 -11.01
C ARG A 13 2.55 -6.05 -10.55
N LEU A 14 2.45 -4.95 -9.81
CA LEU A 14 1.17 -4.48 -9.26
C LEU A 14 0.18 -4.16 -10.38
N ARG A 15 0.63 -3.44 -11.42
CA ARG A 15 -0.19 -3.07 -12.57
C ARG A 15 -0.69 -4.30 -13.32
N ILE A 16 0.20 -5.25 -13.60
CA ILE A 16 -0.16 -6.48 -14.32
C ILE A 16 -1.14 -7.31 -13.49
N VAL A 17 -0.85 -7.53 -12.20
CA VAL A 17 -1.73 -8.32 -11.31
C VAL A 17 -3.10 -7.66 -11.15
N ALA A 18 -3.17 -6.35 -10.95
CA ALA A 18 -4.43 -5.63 -10.81
C ALA A 18 -5.28 -5.71 -12.10
N GLY A 19 -4.65 -5.47 -13.25
CA GLY A 19 -5.30 -5.58 -14.55
C GLY A 19 -5.82 -7.00 -14.83
N LEU A 20 -5.03 -8.02 -14.48
CA LEU A 20 -5.45 -9.42 -14.60
C LEU A 20 -6.61 -9.75 -13.65
N ILE A 21 -6.57 -9.35 -12.38
CA ILE A 21 -7.67 -9.56 -11.43
C ILE A 21 -8.96 -8.91 -11.93
N ARG A 22 -8.87 -7.72 -12.53
CA ARG A 22 -10.02 -7.05 -13.14
C ARG A 22 -10.67 -7.89 -14.24
N VAL A 23 -9.85 -8.57 -15.04
CA VAL A 23 -10.29 -9.42 -16.16
C VAL A 23 -10.78 -10.79 -15.68
N THR A 24 -10.03 -11.45 -14.80
CA THR A 24 -10.28 -12.84 -14.39
C THR A 24 -11.27 -12.94 -13.23
N GLY A 25 -11.34 -11.91 -12.37
CA GLY A 25 -11.97 -12.00 -11.06
C GLY A 25 -11.30 -13.01 -10.10
N ASP A 26 -10.11 -13.51 -10.47
CA ASP A 26 -9.43 -14.62 -9.83
C ASP A 26 -7.97 -14.22 -9.56
N TRP A 27 -7.65 -14.04 -8.27
CA TRP A 27 -6.35 -13.60 -7.77
C TRP A 27 -5.26 -14.62 -8.01
N ASP A 28 -5.57 -15.90 -7.82
CA ASP A 28 -4.60 -16.97 -7.97
C ASP A 28 -4.28 -17.13 -9.46
N LEU A 29 -5.30 -17.08 -10.32
CA LEU A 29 -5.09 -17.07 -11.76
C LEU A 29 -4.27 -15.86 -12.25
N ALA A 30 -4.48 -14.68 -11.67
CA ALA A 30 -3.70 -13.49 -12.02
C ALA A 30 -2.22 -13.64 -11.64
N GLU A 31 -1.92 -14.15 -10.43
CA GLU A 31 -0.55 -14.43 -9.98
C GLU A 31 0.11 -15.50 -10.86
N ASP A 32 -0.59 -16.60 -11.16
CA ASP A 32 -0.09 -17.69 -12.01
C ASP A 32 0.23 -17.21 -13.43
N CYS A 33 -0.64 -16.38 -14.01
CA CYS A 33 -0.42 -15.84 -15.36
C CYS A 33 0.79 -14.91 -15.43
N LEU A 34 1.04 -14.13 -14.38
CA LEU A 34 2.26 -13.31 -14.29
C LEU A 34 3.49 -14.21 -14.13
N GLN A 35 3.44 -15.23 -13.27
CA GLN A 35 4.56 -16.17 -13.10
C GLN A 35 4.90 -16.90 -14.41
N ASP A 36 3.90 -17.38 -15.14
CA ASP A 36 4.06 -17.99 -16.47
C ASP A 36 4.74 -17.01 -17.46
N ALA A 37 4.38 -15.71 -17.40
CA ALA A 37 5.01 -14.69 -18.24
C ALA A 37 6.49 -14.46 -17.87
N VAL A 38 6.80 -14.42 -16.57
CA VAL A 38 8.18 -14.30 -16.06
C VAL A 38 9.01 -15.54 -16.42
N GLU A 39 8.47 -16.74 -16.30
CA GLU A 39 9.15 -17.99 -16.69
C GLU A 39 9.48 -17.98 -18.19
N ARG A 40 8.53 -17.55 -19.03
CA ARG A 40 8.77 -17.40 -20.48
C ARG A 40 9.83 -16.35 -20.78
N ALA A 41 9.86 -15.24 -20.05
CA ALA A 41 10.91 -14.23 -20.18
C ALA A 41 12.28 -14.81 -19.83
N LEU A 42 12.40 -15.54 -18.71
CA LEU A 42 13.64 -16.22 -18.30
C LEU A 42 14.14 -17.21 -19.35
N ALA A 43 13.24 -17.91 -20.03
CA ALA A 43 13.62 -18.86 -21.08
C ALA A 43 13.99 -18.18 -22.41
N ARG A 44 13.37 -17.04 -22.73
CA ARG A 44 13.42 -16.41 -24.06
C ARG A 44 14.45 -15.30 -24.17
N TRP A 45 14.49 -14.38 -23.19
CA TRP A 45 15.33 -13.18 -23.28
C TRP A 45 16.84 -13.48 -23.37
N PRO A 46 17.38 -14.52 -22.70
CA PRO A 46 18.79 -14.88 -22.89
C PRO A 46 19.14 -15.33 -24.31
N ARG A 47 18.16 -15.81 -25.09
CA ARG A 47 18.35 -16.28 -26.47
C ARG A 47 18.05 -15.21 -27.51
N ASP A 48 16.94 -14.50 -27.32
CA ASP A 48 16.37 -13.59 -28.31
C ASP A 48 16.70 -12.10 -28.03
N GLY A 49 17.34 -11.82 -26.89
CA GLY A 49 17.51 -10.46 -26.36
C GLY A 49 16.33 -9.99 -25.50
N VAL A 50 16.58 -8.99 -24.67
CA VAL A 50 15.53 -8.32 -23.88
C VAL A 50 14.71 -7.42 -24.81
N PRO A 51 13.37 -7.51 -24.82
CA PRO A 51 12.54 -6.62 -25.63
C PRO A 51 12.74 -5.15 -25.25
N ASP A 52 12.64 -4.25 -26.24
CA ASP A 52 12.75 -2.79 -26.03
C ASP A 52 11.77 -2.26 -24.96
N ASN A 53 10.58 -2.88 -24.88
CA ASN A 53 9.62 -2.65 -23.80
C ASN A 53 9.30 -3.96 -23.07
N ALA A 54 10.14 -4.30 -22.10
CA ALA A 54 9.99 -5.47 -21.23
C ALA A 54 8.64 -5.50 -20.48
N ALA A 55 8.18 -4.34 -20.00
CA ALA A 55 6.92 -4.16 -19.28
C ALA A 55 5.69 -4.54 -20.13
N ALA A 56 5.60 -4.00 -21.34
CA ALA A 56 4.52 -4.28 -22.29
C ALA A 56 4.53 -5.76 -22.71
N TRP A 57 5.72 -6.34 -22.89
CA TRP A 57 5.87 -7.76 -23.22
C TRP A 57 5.33 -8.67 -22.11
N LEU A 58 5.68 -8.39 -20.85
CA LEU A 58 5.20 -9.13 -19.68
C LEU A 58 3.67 -9.01 -19.54
N THR A 59 3.15 -7.78 -19.63
CA THR A 59 1.71 -7.49 -19.54
C THR A 59 0.92 -8.26 -20.60
N THR A 60 1.39 -8.22 -21.85
CA THR A 60 0.73 -8.89 -22.99
C THR A 60 0.79 -10.39 -22.84
N THR A 61 1.93 -10.93 -22.42
CA THR A 61 2.13 -12.38 -22.27
C THR A 61 1.24 -12.94 -21.16
N ALA A 62 1.16 -12.24 -20.02
CA ALA A 62 0.30 -12.63 -18.90
C ALA A 62 -1.19 -12.52 -19.27
N HIS A 63 -1.62 -11.46 -19.97
CA HIS A 63 -3.00 -11.31 -20.45
C HIS A 63 -3.41 -12.41 -21.43
N ARG A 64 -2.57 -12.70 -22.43
CA ARG A 64 -2.83 -13.81 -23.38
C ARG A 64 -2.99 -15.12 -22.65
N ARG A 65 -2.14 -15.37 -21.64
CA ARG A 65 -2.23 -16.57 -20.82
C ARG A 65 -3.55 -16.63 -20.03
N ALA A 66 -3.98 -15.53 -19.43
CA ALA A 66 -5.25 -15.46 -18.72
C ALA A 66 -6.44 -15.73 -19.65
N LEU A 67 -6.46 -15.11 -20.84
CA LEU A 67 -7.48 -15.36 -21.87
C LEU A 67 -7.50 -16.83 -22.30
N ASP A 68 -6.34 -17.45 -22.49
CA ASP A 68 -6.26 -18.87 -22.84
C ASP A 68 -6.82 -19.78 -21.74
N VAL A 69 -6.56 -19.47 -20.46
CA VAL A 69 -7.13 -20.22 -19.34
C VAL A 69 -8.64 -20.03 -19.27
N LEU A 70 -9.13 -18.80 -19.37
CA LEU A 70 -10.56 -18.49 -19.35
C LEU A 70 -11.31 -19.15 -20.52
N ARG A 71 -10.73 -19.15 -21.73
CA ARG A 71 -11.31 -19.85 -22.90
C ARG A 71 -11.43 -21.37 -22.67
N ARG A 72 -10.53 -21.96 -21.90
CA ARG A 72 -10.53 -23.40 -21.57
C ARG A 72 -11.52 -23.75 -20.45
N ARG A 73 -11.78 -22.83 -19.51
CA ARG A 73 -12.80 -22.97 -18.46
C ARG A 73 -14.20 -22.76 -19.09
N ARG A 74 -14.83 -23.84 -19.57
CA ARG A 74 -16.12 -23.84 -20.29
C ARG A 74 -17.32 -23.65 -19.33
N THR A 75 -17.56 -22.44 -18.81
CA THR A 75 -18.85 -22.10 -18.18
C THR A 75 -19.52 -20.92 -18.89
N GLU A 76 -20.85 -20.98 -19.07
CA GLU A 76 -21.64 -20.02 -19.86
C GLU A 76 -21.56 -18.58 -19.31
N THR A 77 -21.50 -18.42 -17.98
CA THR A 77 -21.36 -17.13 -17.28
C THR A 77 -19.99 -16.47 -17.50
N GLU A 78 -18.94 -17.25 -17.79
CA GLU A 78 -17.59 -16.74 -18.05
C GLU A 78 -17.44 -16.23 -19.49
N LYS A 79 -18.22 -16.74 -20.45
CA LYS A 79 -18.18 -16.26 -21.85
C LYS A 79 -18.55 -14.78 -21.98
N LEU A 80 -19.49 -14.28 -21.17
CA LEU A 80 -19.82 -12.85 -21.13
C LEU A 80 -18.65 -12.01 -20.58
N ARG A 81 -17.97 -12.48 -19.52
CA ARG A 81 -16.77 -11.79 -18.98
C ARG A 81 -15.61 -11.80 -19.96
N VAL A 82 -15.40 -12.91 -20.67
CA VAL A 82 -14.37 -13.03 -21.72
C VAL A 82 -14.67 -12.06 -22.87
N LEU A 83 -15.93 -11.89 -23.29
CA LEU A 83 -16.30 -10.93 -24.33
C LEU A 83 -16.05 -9.47 -23.90
N THR A 84 -16.39 -9.11 -22.66
CA THR A 84 -16.08 -7.78 -22.12
C THR A 84 -14.57 -7.57 -21.97
N ALA A 85 -13.83 -8.57 -21.47
CA ALA A 85 -12.39 -8.52 -21.29
C ALA A 85 -11.62 -8.38 -22.61
N VAL A 86 -12.01 -9.14 -23.64
CA VAL A 86 -11.43 -9.04 -24.99
C VAL A 86 -11.70 -7.67 -25.60
N ALA A 87 -12.93 -7.14 -25.46
CA ALA A 87 -13.24 -5.78 -25.94
C ALA A 87 -12.41 -4.70 -25.23
N THR A 88 -12.28 -4.77 -23.90
CA THR A 88 -11.45 -3.80 -23.15
C THR A 88 -9.96 -3.94 -23.45
N PHE A 89 -9.47 -5.16 -23.71
CA PHE A 89 -8.06 -5.39 -24.05
C PHE A 89 -7.74 -4.94 -25.47
N ASP A 90 -8.63 -5.18 -26.44
CA ASP A 90 -8.47 -4.69 -27.81
C ASP A 90 -8.55 -3.15 -27.86
N GLU A 91 -9.40 -2.50 -27.07
CA GLU A 91 -9.42 -1.03 -26.97
C GLU A 91 -8.12 -0.45 -26.36
N HIS A 92 -7.55 -1.11 -25.34
CA HIS A 92 -6.31 -0.67 -24.68
C HIS A 92 -5.03 -1.13 -25.40
N SER A 93 -5.09 -2.16 -26.25
CA SER A 93 -3.94 -2.71 -27.00
C SER A 93 -3.91 -2.27 -28.46
N ALA A 94 -5.03 -1.91 -29.07
CA ALA A 94 -5.07 -1.29 -30.41
C ALA A 94 -4.50 0.13 -30.39
N GLY A 95 -4.45 0.77 -29.22
CA GLY A 95 -3.54 1.87 -28.95
C GLY A 95 -2.15 1.32 -28.65
N ASN A 96 -1.29 1.23 -29.67
CA ASN A 96 0.13 1.45 -29.45
C ASN A 96 0.25 2.88 -28.90
N ALA A 97 0.10 3.05 -27.59
CA ALA A 97 0.52 4.25 -26.89
C ALA A 97 1.87 3.91 -26.27
N PRO A 98 2.99 4.35 -26.89
CA PRO A 98 4.33 4.24 -26.30
C PRO A 98 4.44 4.98 -24.95
N ASP A 99 3.43 5.77 -24.59
CA ASP A 99 3.40 6.71 -23.47
C ASP A 99 2.26 6.43 -22.47
N ALA A 100 1.89 5.16 -22.23
CA ALA A 100 1.00 4.86 -21.11
C ALA A 100 1.76 5.11 -19.79
N ASP A 101 1.69 6.35 -19.28
CA ASP A 101 2.30 6.81 -18.03
C ASP A 101 2.27 5.67 -16.99
N PRO A 102 3.44 5.19 -16.51
CA PRO A 102 3.55 4.20 -15.45
C PRO A 102 2.74 4.58 -14.19
N HIS A 103 2.43 5.88 -14.03
CA HIS A 103 1.67 6.46 -12.93
C HIS A 103 0.33 7.10 -13.37
N GLY A 104 -0.16 6.77 -14.56
CA GLY A 104 -1.39 7.34 -15.12
C GLY A 104 -2.66 7.01 -14.32
N GLU A 105 -3.77 7.68 -14.66
CA GLU A 105 -5.06 7.54 -13.97
C GLU A 105 -5.56 6.09 -13.87
N ALA A 106 -5.43 5.29 -14.93
CA ALA A 106 -5.87 3.89 -14.92
C ALA A 106 -5.11 3.02 -13.91
N TYR A 107 -3.80 3.26 -13.74
CA TYR A 107 -2.98 2.55 -12.75
C TYR A 107 -3.39 2.93 -11.33
N ARG A 108 -3.58 4.24 -11.07
CA ARG A 108 -4.06 4.74 -9.77
C ARG A 108 -5.41 4.11 -9.41
N ASP A 109 -6.32 4.05 -10.37
CA ASP A 109 -7.62 3.40 -10.23
C ASP A 109 -7.51 1.92 -9.85
N ASP A 110 -6.64 1.17 -10.52
CA ASP A 110 -6.45 -0.27 -10.27
C ASP A 110 -5.85 -0.54 -8.87
N VAL A 111 -4.91 0.31 -8.41
CA VAL A 111 -4.38 0.24 -7.03
C VAL A 111 -5.46 0.53 -6.01
N LEU A 112 -6.27 1.57 -6.22
CA LEU A 112 -7.39 1.90 -5.34
C LEU A 112 -8.43 0.76 -5.32
N ARG A 113 -8.76 0.16 -6.47
CA ARG A 113 -9.65 -1.02 -6.57
C ARG A 113 -9.13 -2.18 -5.73
N LEU A 114 -7.84 -2.50 -5.81
CA LEU A 114 -7.21 -3.55 -4.99
C LEU A 114 -7.32 -3.21 -3.51
N LEU A 115 -6.89 -2.02 -3.12
CA LEU A 115 -6.86 -1.60 -1.72
C LEU A 115 -8.26 -1.69 -1.08
N PHE A 116 -9.29 -1.14 -1.73
CA PHE A 116 -10.68 -1.19 -1.23
C PHE A 116 -11.32 -2.58 -1.30
N THR A 117 -10.83 -3.46 -2.16
CA THR A 117 -11.25 -4.87 -2.21
C THR A 117 -10.63 -5.64 -1.04
N CYS A 118 -9.34 -5.44 -0.78
CA CYS A 118 -8.63 -6.05 0.34
C CYS A 118 -9.17 -5.57 1.69
N CYS A 119 -9.60 -4.31 1.79
CA CYS A 119 -10.13 -3.71 3.02
C CYS A 119 -11.66 -3.87 3.18
N HIS A 120 -12.26 -4.89 2.57
CA HIS A 120 -13.69 -5.13 2.67
C HIS A 120 -14.09 -5.57 4.10
N PRO A 121 -15.15 -5.02 4.72
CA PRO A 121 -15.53 -5.29 6.11
C PRO A 121 -15.89 -6.75 6.39
N ALA A 122 -16.30 -7.50 5.37
CA ALA A 122 -16.50 -8.95 5.46
C ALA A 122 -15.21 -9.73 5.79
N LEU A 123 -14.02 -9.15 5.59
CA LEU A 123 -12.74 -9.78 5.87
C LEU A 123 -12.23 -9.37 7.26
N PRO A 124 -11.67 -10.30 8.05
CA PRO A 124 -11.02 -9.93 9.31
C PRO A 124 -9.80 -9.05 9.03
N LEU A 125 -9.51 -8.09 9.91
CA LEU A 125 -8.41 -7.12 9.73
C LEU A 125 -7.06 -7.79 9.43
N THR A 126 -6.73 -8.88 10.11
CA THR A 126 -5.50 -9.64 9.86
C THR A 126 -5.42 -10.24 8.45
N GLY A 127 -6.57 -10.56 7.84
CA GLY A 127 -6.67 -10.96 6.44
C GLY A 127 -6.55 -9.78 5.49
N GLN A 128 -7.17 -8.63 5.82
CA GLN A 128 -7.08 -7.40 5.04
C GLN A 128 -5.62 -6.94 4.91
N VAL A 129 -4.90 -6.87 6.04
CA VAL A 129 -3.49 -6.47 6.09
C VAL A 129 -2.61 -7.45 5.33
N ALA A 130 -2.75 -8.76 5.59
CA ALA A 130 -1.94 -9.78 4.92
C ALA A 130 -2.14 -9.76 3.40
N LEU A 131 -3.39 -9.63 2.93
CA LEU A 131 -3.68 -9.59 1.50
C LEU A 131 -3.12 -8.31 0.87
N THR A 132 -3.31 -7.14 1.50
CA THR A 132 -2.74 -5.87 1.00
C THR A 132 -1.21 -5.92 0.94
N LEU A 133 -0.54 -6.46 1.95
CA LEU A 133 0.92 -6.64 1.92
C LEU A 133 1.36 -7.56 0.77
N LYS A 134 0.65 -8.67 0.55
CA LYS A 134 0.93 -9.62 -0.54
C LYS A 134 0.75 -9.01 -1.92
N THR A 135 -0.33 -8.26 -2.09
CA THR A 135 -0.82 -7.94 -3.43
C THR A 135 -0.53 -6.52 -3.84
N VAL A 136 -0.71 -5.56 -2.92
CA VAL A 136 -0.44 -4.14 -3.15
C VAL A 136 1.03 -3.84 -2.88
N ALA A 137 1.56 -4.24 -1.72
CA ALA A 137 2.96 -3.99 -1.38
C ALA A 137 3.95 -5.05 -1.94
N GLY A 138 3.45 -6.13 -2.52
CA GLY A 138 4.28 -7.13 -3.23
C GLY A 138 5.12 -8.06 -2.36
N LEU A 139 4.89 -8.10 -1.04
CA LEU A 139 5.67 -8.96 -0.13
C LEU A 139 5.44 -10.45 -0.40
N SER A 140 6.51 -11.23 -0.21
CA SER A 140 6.43 -12.69 -0.18
C SER A 140 5.65 -13.19 1.03
N THR A 141 5.09 -14.39 0.93
CA THR A 141 4.39 -15.03 2.05
C THR A 141 5.28 -15.17 3.28
N ARG A 142 6.59 -15.38 3.06
CA ARG A 142 7.61 -15.46 4.12
C ARG A 142 7.81 -14.14 4.85
N GLU A 143 7.96 -13.04 4.12
CA GLU A 143 8.10 -11.70 4.72
C GLU A 143 6.87 -11.33 5.54
N ILE A 144 5.68 -11.60 5.00
CA ILE A 144 4.41 -11.38 5.72
C ILE A 144 4.33 -12.29 6.95
N ALA A 145 4.74 -13.56 6.86
CA ALA A 145 4.74 -14.47 8.00
C ALA A 145 5.64 -13.97 9.14
N ARG A 146 6.84 -13.46 8.80
CA ARG A 146 7.76 -12.83 9.76
C ARG A 146 7.13 -11.60 10.41
N ALA A 147 6.53 -10.70 9.63
CA ALA A 147 5.82 -9.52 10.11
C ALA A 147 4.72 -9.86 11.14
N PHE A 148 4.02 -10.97 10.92
CA PHE A 148 2.94 -11.44 11.79
C PHE A 148 3.40 -12.41 12.90
N LEU A 149 4.70 -12.71 13.00
CA LEU A 149 5.25 -13.68 13.94
C LEU A 149 4.55 -15.05 13.89
N VAL A 150 4.24 -15.52 12.68
CA VAL A 150 3.65 -16.85 12.43
C VAL A 150 4.50 -17.65 11.44
N SER A 151 4.24 -18.95 11.33
CA SER A 151 4.91 -19.77 10.31
C SER A 151 4.46 -19.40 8.88
N GLU A 152 5.34 -19.58 7.90
CA GLU A 152 5.05 -19.36 6.48
C GLU A 152 3.82 -20.18 6.02
N ALA A 153 3.68 -21.42 6.52
CA ALA A 153 2.51 -22.26 6.25
C ALA A 153 1.22 -21.68 6.82
N THR A 154 1.25 -21.11 8.04
CA THR A 154 0.09 -20.45 8.66
C THR A 154 -0.33 -19.23 7.86
N MET A 155 0.65 -18.43 7.40
CA MET A 155 0.36 -17.26 6.57
C MET A 155 -0.20 -17.65 5.20
N GLY A 156 0.34 -18.70 4.56
CA GLY A 156 -0.20 -19.24 3.31
C GLY A 156 -1.66 -19.65 3.45
N GLN A 157 -2.01 -20.38 4.52
CA GLN A 157 -3.40 -20.74 4.82
C GLN A 157 -4.30 -19.52 5.08
N ARG A 158 -3.78 -18.49 5.75
CA ARG A 158 -4.52 -17.24 5.98
C ARG A 158 -4.83 -16.52 4.67
N LEU A 159 -3.84 -16.37 3.79
CA LEU A 159 -4.01 -15.74 2.48
C LEU A 159 -5.03 -16.50 1.63
N LEU A 160 -4.92 -17.83 1.58
CA LEU A 160 -5.87 -18.69 0.88
C LEU A 160 -7.30 -18.47 1.38
N ARG A 161 -7.53 -18.61 2.69
CA ARG A 161 -8.87 -18.40 3.29
C ARG A 161 -9.43 -17.00 3.02
N THR A 162 -8.57 -15.98 3.03
CA THR A 162 -8.97 -14.60 2.75
C THR A 162 -9.44 -14.45 1.29
N ARG A 163 -8.68 -14.99 0.32
CA ARG A 163 -9.08 -15.01 -1.10
C ARG A 163 -10.34 -15.83 -1.34
N THR A 164 -10.45 -17.01 -0.72
CA THR A 164 -11.68 -17.83 -0.78
C THR A 164 -12.89 -17.07 -0.24
N LYS A 165 -12.72 -16.30 0.84
CA LYS A 165 -13.81 -15.47 1.41
C LYS A 165 -14.22 -14.35 0.46
N ILE A 166 -13.28 -13.71 -0.24
CA ILE A 166 -13.56 -12.73 -1.30
C ILE A 166 -14.42 -13.35 -2.40
N ALA A 167 -14.02 -14.52 -2.90
CA ALA A 167 -14.73 -15.24 -3.95
C ALA A 167 -16.15 -15.65 -3.50
N ASN A 168 -16.27 -16.28 -2.32
CA ASN A 168 -17.55 -16.76 -1.80
C ASN A 168 -18.54 -15.63 -1.47
N ALA A 169 -18.03 -14.48 -1.02
CA ALA A 169 -18.87 -13.30 -0.74
C ALA A 169 -19.19 -12.48 -1.99
N GLY A 170 -18.68 -12.87 -3.17
CA GLY A 170 -18.92 -12.14 -4.43
C GLY A 170 -18.36 -10.72 -4.42
N ILE A 171 -17.29 -10.47 -3.64
CA ILE A 171 -16.72 -9.12 -3.51
C ILE A 171 -16.10 -8.74 -4.84
N THR A 172 -16.69 -7.74 -5.49
CA THR A 172 -16.28 -7.32 -6.84
C THR A 172 -15.04 -6.42 -6.79
N PHE A 173 -14.12 -6.65 -7.72
CA PHE A 173 -12.95 -5.81 -7.94
C PHE A 173 -13.34 -4.45 -8.56
N ARG A 174 -13.81 -3.53 -7.71
CA ARG A 174 -14.17 -2.15 -8.09
C ARG A 174 -13.93 -1.18 -6.95
N VAL A 175 -13.67 0.08 -7.28
CA VAL A 175 -13.79 1.14 -6.28
C VAL A 175 -15.26 1.15 -5.85
N PRO A 176 -15.56 1.10 -4.54
CA PRO A 176 -16.94 1.12 -4.09
C PRO A 176 -17.64 2.39 -4.56
N ASP A 177 -18.97 2.34 -4.66
CA ASP A 177 -19.76 3.55 -4.85
C ASP A 177 -19.47 4.54 -3.69
N PRO A 178 -19.56 5.86 -3.90
CA PRO A 178 -19.09 6.86 -2.92
C PRO A 178 -19.58 6.65 -1.47
N HIS A 179 -20.82 6.18 -1.29
CA HIS A 179 -21.40 5.88 0.03
C HIS A 179 -20.72 4.69 0.75
N ARG A 180 -20.15 3.74 0.01
CA ARG A 180 -19.41 2.59 0.55
C ARG A 180 -17.91 2.88 0.70
N VAL A 181 -17.41 3.93 0.05
CA VAL A 181 -16.01 4.37 0.23
C VAL A 181 -15.82 4.74 1.69
N THR A 182 -16.70 5.58 2.25
CA THR A 182 -16.64 6.00 3.67
C THR A 182 -16.68 4.82 4.64
N GLU A 183 -17.53 3.81 4.40
CA GLU A 183 -17.61 2.60 5.23
C GLU A 183 -16.28 1.83 5.27
N ARG A 184 -15.54 1.83 4.16
CA ARG A 184 -14.27 1.11 4.02
C ARG A 184 -13.05 1.96 4.36
N THR A 185 -13.17 3.29 4.41
CA THR A 185 -12.05 4.20 4.67
C THR A 185 -11.33 3.84 5.96
N ALA A 186 -12.04 3.58 7.05
CA ALA A 186 -11.42 3.22 8.33
C ALA A 186 -10.54 1.95 8.23
N GLY A 187 -11.00 0.93 7.49
CA GLY A 187 -10.21 -0.28 7.23
C GLY A 187 -8.99 -0.01 6.35
N VAL A 188 -9.15 0.82 5.31
CA VAL A 188 -8.05 1.24 4.44
C VAL A 188 -6.98 2.00 5.24
N LEU A 189 -7.37 2.98 6.05
CA LEU A 189 -6.44 3.74 6.89
C LEU A 189 -5.70 2.84 7.89
N ALA A 190 -6.42 1.92 8.54
CA ALA A 190 -5.81 0.94 9.44
C ALA A 190 -4.78 0.06 8.73
N VAL A 191 -5.11 -0.45 7.54
CA VAL A 191 -4.17 -1.27 6.75
C VAL A 191 -2.96 -0.46 6.34
N VAL A 192 -3.14 0.74 5.76
CA VAL A 192 -2.04 1.60 5.32
C VAL A 192 -1.11 1.96 6.49
N TYR A 193 -1.68 2.30 7.65
CA TYR A 193 -0.92 2.56 8.87
C TYR A 193 -0.13 1.33 9.35
N LEU A 194 -0.72 0.14 9.32
CA LEU A 194 -0.05 -1.11 9.70
C LEU A 194 1.08 -1.48 8.73
N VAL A 195 0.87 -1.30 7.42
CA VAL A 195 1.93 -1.47 6.42
C VAL A 195 3.08 -0.51 6.68
N PHE A 196 2.78 0.75 6.99
CA PHE A 196 3.80 1.73 7.34
C PHE A 196 4.59 1.31 8.59
N ASN A 197 3.91 0.91 9.66
CA ASN A 197 4.56 0.50 10.90
C ASN A 197 5.49 -0.70 10.71
N GLU A 198 5.12 -1.65 9.86
CA GLU A 198 5.98 -2.79 9.52
C GLU A 198 7.25 -2.35 8.79
N GLY A 199 7.14 -1.41 7.86
CA GLY A 199 8.32 -0.83 7.18
C GLY A 199 9.17 0.03 8.12
N TYR A 200 8.49 0.76 9.01
CA TYR A 200 9.06 1.70 9.97
C TYR A 200 9.84 1.02 11.10
N ALA A 201 9.38 -0.14 11.56
CA ALA A 201 9.88 -0.78 12.78
C ALA A 201 11.16 -1.61 12.58
N GLY A 202 11.53 -1.96 11.33
CA GLY A 202 12.76 -2.68 11.00
C GLY A 202 13.02 -3.90 11.90
N THR A 203 12.46 -5.07 11.56
CA THR A 203 12.75 -6.32 12.30
C THR A 203 14.26 -6.50 12.50
N GLU A 204 14.65 -6.78 13.75
CA GLU A 204 16.02 -6.95 14.24
C GLU A 204 16.94 -7.60 13.18
N GLY A 205 17.98 -6.85 12.78
CA GLY A 205 19.09 -7.35 11.96
C GLY A 205 19.08 -6.99 10.47
N ASP A 206 18.02 -6.39 9.91
CA ASP A 206 17.92 -6.11 8.46
C ASP A 206 17.68 -4.63 8.10
N GLY A 207 17.76 -3.72 9.08
CA GLY A 207 17.48 -2.29 8.89
C GLY A 207 16.00 -1.96 8.67
N THR A 208 15.67 -0.68 8.51
CA THR A 208 14.31 -0.27 8.12
C THR A 208 14.02 -0.74 6.69
N ARG A 209 12.85 -1.37 6.48
CA ARG A 209 12.35 -1.65 5.13
C ARG A 209 11.78 -0.36 4.55
N ASP A 210 12.67 0.58 4.24
CA ASP A 210 12.32 1.92 3.77
C ASP A 210 11.39 1.87 2.56
N ASP A 211 11.54 0.87 1.68
CA ASP A 211 10.66 0.65 0.53
C ASP A 211 9.20 0.40 0.93
N LEU A 212 8.96 -0.35 2.01
CA LEU A 212 7.61 -0.64 2.49
C LEU A 212 6.96 0.59 3.13
N ALA A 213 7.75 1.36 3.88
CA ALA A 213 7.28 2.62 4.45
C ALA A 213 7.01 3.67 3.36
N ALA A 214 7.87 3.76 2.34
CA ALA A 214 7.68 4.61 1.18
C ALA A 214 6.42 4.23 0.39
N GLU A 215 6.17 2.93 0.22
CA GLU A 215 4.96 2.43 -0.43
C GLU A 215 3.71 2.80 0.36
N ALA A 216 3.72 2.67 1.69
CA ALA A 216 2.58 3.11 2.51
C ALA A 216 2.34 4.63 2.42
N VAL A 217 3.40 5.45 2.34
CA VAL A 217 3.29 6.90 2.09
C VAL A 217 2.65 7.16 0.72
N ARG A 218 3.05 6.40 -0.31
CA ARG A 218 2.46 6.48 -1.66
C ARG A 218 0.97 6.12 -1.65
N LEU A 219 0.60 5.02 -0.98
CA LEU A 219 -0.80 4.59 -0.84
C LEU A 219 -1.64 5.63 -0.09
N ALA A 220 -1.11 6.22 0.99
CA ALA A 220 -1.79 7.31 1.70
C ALA A 220 -2.02 8.53 0.79
N GLY A 221 -1.06 8.83 -0.10
CA GLY A 221 -1.21 9.85 -1.14
C GLY A 221 -2.38 9.57 -2.09
N LEU A 222 -2.49 8.35 -2.61
CA LEU A 222 -3.59 7.95 -3.50
C LEU A 222 -4.96 8.04 -2.81
N VAL A 223 -5.05 7.62 -1.55
CA VAL A 223 -6.30 7.71 -0.79
C VAL A 223 -6.66 9.17 -0.51
N ALA A 224 -5.67 10.03 -0.24
CA ALA A 224 -5.87 11.47 -0.05
C ALA A 224 -6.29 12.20 -1.32
N GLU A 225 -5.86 11.76 -2.49
CA GLU A 225 -6.36 12.26 -3.79
C GLU A 225 -7.82 11.85 -4.03
N LEU A 226 -8.19 10.62 -3.67
CA LEU A 226 -9.57 10.13 -3.79
C LEU A 226 -10.52 10.83 -2.80
N LEU A 227 -10.05 11.11 -1.58
CA LEU A 227 -10.83 11.68 -0.48
C LEU A 227 -10.18 12.96 0.07
N PRO A 228 -10.10 14.04 -0.73
CA PRO A 228 -9.35 15.24 -0.37
C PRO A 228 -9.92 16.00 0.83
N GLN A 229 -11.21 15.80 1.13
CA GLN A 229 -11.92 16.49 2.20
C GLN A 229 -12.11 15.64 3.47
N ASP A 230 -11.56 14.42 3.49
CA ASP A 230 -11.62 13.54 4.66
C ASP A 230 -10.45 13.85 5.61
N ASP A 231 -10.76 14.27 6.83
CA ASP A 231 -9.77 14.74 7.79
C ASP A 231 -8.87 13.64 8.35
N GLU A 232 -9.39 12.42 8.50
CA GLU A 232 -8.59 11.28 8.97
C GLU A 232 -7.69 10.73 7.86
N VAL A 233 -8.12 10.80 6.59
CA VAL A 233 -7.26 10.50 5.45
C VAL A 233 -6.08 11.47 5.38
N GLN A 234 -6.36 12.77 5.45
CA GLN A 234 -5.31 13.80 5.47
C GLN A 234 -4.44 13.70 6.72
N GLY A 235 -5.04 13.37 7.88
CA GLY A 235 -4.35 13.10 9.13
C GLY A 235 -3.37 11.94 9.03
N LEU A 236 -3.79 10.80 8.48
CA LEU A 236 -2.89 9.66 8.28
C LEU A 236 -1.76 10.00 7.32
N ARG A 237 -2.06 10.63 6.17
CA ARG A 237 -1.02 11.04 5.22
C ARG A 237 0.00 11.98 5.87
N ALA A 238 -0.46 12.95 6.65
CA ALA A 238 0.40 13.86 7.40
C ALA A 238 1.31 13.08 8.38
N LEU A 239 0.73 12.18 9.16
CA LEU A 239 1.46 11.34 10.11
C LEU A 239 2.58 10.56 9.42
N LEU A 240 2.26 9.86 8.33
CA LEU A 240 3.24 9.03 7.63
C LEU A 240 4.37 9.87 7.01
N LEU A 241 4.04 11.02 6.41
CA LEU A 241 5.03 11.93 5.84
C LEU A 241 5.98 12.48 6.91
N LEU A 242 5.43 12.97 8.04
CA LEU A 242 6.22 13.55 9.13
C LEU A 242 7.13 12.50 9.78
N GLN A 243 6.61 11.29 9.95
CA GLN A 243 7.40 10.17 10.44
C GLN A 243 8.51 9.81 9.45
N HIS A 244 8.18 9.56 8.18
CA HIS A 244 9.12 9.13 7.14
C HIS A 244 10.17 10.19 6.76
N ALA A 245 9.88 11.47 6.99
CA ALA A 245 10.84 12.57 6.81
C ALA A 245 12.13 12.36 7.60
N ARG A 246 12.05 11.68 8.76
CA ARG A 246 13.18 11.45 9.65
C ARG A 246 14.01 10.21 9.32
N ARG A 247 13.63 9.42 8.30
CA ARG A 247 14.21 8.08 8.04
C ARG A 247 15.74 8.06 8.06
N ALA A 248 16.36 9.06 7.44
CA ALA A 248 17.82 9.17 7.34
C ALA A 248 18.49 9.45 8.70
N ALA A 249 17.77 9.90 9.72
CA ALA A 249 18.32 10.25 11.03
C ALA A 249 18.07 9.19 12.11
N ARG A 250 17.33 8.10 11.81
CA ARG A 250 16.92 7.11 12.82
C ARG A 250 17.95 6.05 13.15
N ILE A 251 18.84 5.79 12.22
CA ILE A 251 19.87 4.76 12.35
C ILE A 251 21.22 5.45 12.15
N ASP A 252 22.14 5.17 13.06
CA ASP A 252 23.50 5.67 12.97
C ASP A 252 24.37 4.82 12.02
N ALA A 253 25.67 5.13 11.96
CA ALA A 253 26.60 4.38 11.11
C ALA A 253 26.88 2.95 11.62
N ALA A 254 26.57 2.64 12.89
CA ALA A 254 26.73 1.32 13.49
C ALA A 254 25.49 0.43 13.27
N GLY A 255 24.38 1.01 12.81
CA GLY A 255 23.11 0.29 12.63
C GLY A 255 22.19 0.39 13.85
N ASP A 256 22.54 1.22 14.85
CA ASP A 256 21.79 1.37 16.09
C ASP A 256 20.69 2.43 15.97
N LEU A 257 19.60 2.22 16.71
CA LEU A 257 18.49 3.17 16.79
C LEU A 257 18.90 4.43 17.54
N VAL A 258 18.69 5.59 16.92
CA VAL A 258 18.95 6.90 17.50
C VAL A 258 17.68 7.46 18.16
N PRO A 259 17.68 7.71 19.49
CA PRO A 259 16.58 8.38 20.19
C PRO A 259 16.19 9.69 19.52
N MET A 260 14.89 10.03 19.49
CA MET A 260 14.39 11.17 18.70
C MET A 260 15.04 12.50 19.09
N GLU A 261 15.34 12.68 20.36
CA GLU A 261 16.02 13.85 20.92
C GLU A 261 17.47 13.99 20.47
N GLU A 262 18.12 12.89 20.08
CA GLU A 262 19.51 12.82 19.62
C GLU A 262 19.62 12.83 18.09
N GLN A 263 18.50 12.72 17.37
CA GLN A 263 18.51 12.73 15.91
C GLN A 263 18.94 14.08 15.35
N ASP A 264 19.89 14.04 14.40
CA ASP A 264 20.25 15.21 13.62
C ASP A 264 19.09 15.64 12.72
N ARG A 265 18.42 16.74 13.13
CA ARG A 265 17.27 17.32 12.42
C ARG A 265 17.63 17.88 11.06
N LEU A 266 18.91 18.19 10.79
CA LEU A 266 19.36 18.63 9.47
C LEU A 266 19.27 17.50 8.42
N ARG A 267 19.21 16.25 8.86
CA ARG A 267 19.00 15.07 8.00
C ARG A 267 17.53 14.76 7.75
N TRP A 268 16.61 15.53 8.33
CA TRP A 268 15.19 15.36 8.07
C TRP A 268 14.82 15.94 6.71
N ASP A 269 13.93 15.27 5.99
CA ASP A 269 13.50 15.69 4.66
C ASP A 269 12.52 16.89 4.76
N PRO A 270 12.97 18.11 4.42
CA PRO A 270 12.14 19.30 4.60
C PRO A 270 10.93 19.31 3.67
N SER A 271 11.02 18.64 2.52
CA SER A 271 9.92 18.55 1.55
C SER A 271 8.78 17.69 2.08
N MET A 272 9.11 16.57 2.74
CA MET A 272 8.12 15.69 3.37
C MET A 272 7.52 16.34 4.61
N VAL A 273 8.32 17.07 5.41
CA VAL A 273 7.79 17.85 6.54
C VAL A 273 6.77 18.89 6.04
N ALA A 274 7.13 19.68 5.02
CA ALA A 274 6.23 20.67 4.45
C ALA A 274 4.95 20.05 3.88
N ALA A 275 5.07 18.94 3.15
CA ALA A 275 3.91 18.21 2.62
C ALA A 275 3.01 17.64 3.74
N GLY A 276 3.60 17.10 4.81
CA GLY A 276 2.87 16.60 5.97
C GLY A 276 2.11 17.71 6.70
N LEU A 277 2.75 18.87 6.90
CA LEU A 277 2.12 20.04 7.50
C LEU A 277 0.98 20.60 6.64
N ALA A 278 1.12 20.58 5.31
CA ALA A 278 0.05 20.98 4.40
C ALA A 278 -1.17 20.05 4.51
N CYS A 279 -0.96 18.72 4.55
CA CYS A 279 -2.04 17.76 4.76
C CYS A 279 -2.74 17.99 6.11
N LEU A 280 -1.97 18.24 7.17
CA LEU A 280 -2.52 18.52 8.50
C LEU A 280 -3.32 19.83 8.53
N ALA A 281 -2.90 20.86 7.79
CA ALA A 281 -3.66 22.09 7.64
C ALA A 281 -5.01 21.85 6.94
N THR A 282 -5.04 21.03 5.89
CA THR A 282 -6.29 20.61 5.24
C THR A 282 -7.20 19.86 6.21
N ALA A 283 -6.67 18.91 6.99
CA ALA A 283 -7.42 18.16 7.98
C ALA A 283 -8.07 19.07 9.03
N ARG A 284 -7.33 20.08 9.52
CA ARG A 284 -7.84 21.09 10.46
C ARG A 284 -8.96 21.95 9.89
N GLY A 285 -8.90 22.26 8.58
CA GLY A 285 -9.88 23.10 7.89
C GLY A 285 -11.30 22.53 7.84
N THR A 286 -11.48 21.23 8.11
CA THR A 286 -12.80 20.57 8.08
C THR A 286 -13.70 20.96 9.25
N GLY A 287 -13.14 21.47 10.35
CA GLY A 287 -13.89 21.83 11.57
C GLY A 287 -14.47 20.64 12.35
N ARG A 288 -14.19 19.40 11.94
CA ARG A 288 -14.63 18.19 12.64
C ARG A 288 -13.77 17.91 13.87
N PRO A 289 -14.32 17.24 14.91
CA PRO A 289 -13.52 16.70 16.00
C PRO A 289 -12.42 15.79 15.44
N PRO A 290 -11.16 15.91 15.91
CA PRO A 290 -10.06 15.17 15.34
C PRO A 290 -10.16 13.68 15.70
N GLY A 291 -9.98 12.81 14.71
CA GLY A 291 -9.84 11.37 14.95
C GLY A 291 -8.41 10.97 15.33
N PRO A 292 -8.18 9.65 15.51
CA PRO A 292 -6.91 9.14 16.02
C PRO A 292 -5.70 9.47 15.12
N TYR A 293 -5.84 9.44 13.80
CA TYR A 293 -4.72 9.70 12.90
C TYR A 293 -4.37 11.18 12.84
N ARG A 294 -5.39 12.06 12.81
CA ARG A 294 -5.15 13.51 12.90
C ARG A 294 -4.46 13.86 14.22
N LEU A 295 -4.89 13.31 15.35
CA LEU A 295 -4.25 13.56 16.66
C LEU A 295 -2.80 13.08 16.71
N GLN A 296 -2.52 11.90 16.17
CA GLN A 296 -1.14 11.41 16.06
C GLN A 296 -0.30 12.30 15.13
N ALA A 297 -0.87 12.81 14.04
CA ALA A 297 -0.19 13.76 13.16
C ALA A 297 0.10 15.09 13.85
N GLU A 298 -0.79 15.58 14.73
CA GLU A 298 -0.54 16.78 15.55
C GLU A 298 0.66 16.59 16.48
N ILE A 299 0.79 15.42 17.11
CA ILE A 299 1.93 15.07 17.95
C ILE A 299 3.21 15.03 17.10
N ALA A 300 3.18 14.30 15.98
CA ALA A 300 4.33 14.21 15.08
C ALA A 300 4.75 15.59 14.53
N ALA A 301 3.79 16.44 14.19
CA ALA A 301 4.04 17.81 13.71
C ALA A 301 4.71 18.67 14.78
N THR A 302 4.27 18.55 16.03
CA THR A 302 4.85 19.31 17.15
C THR A 302 6.34 19.01 17.31
N HIS A 303 6.73 17.75 17.21
CA HIS A 303 8.15 17.37 17.17
C HIS A 303 8.84 17.85 15.90
N ALA A 304 8.21 17.68 14.73
CA ALA A 304 8.79 18.01 13.43
C ALA A 304 9.10 19.50 13.25
N THR A 305 8.32 20.38 13.89
CA THR A 305 8.46 21.83 13.76
C THR A 305 9.32 22.47 14.85
N ALA A 306 9.69 21.74 15.90
CA ALA A 306 10.61 22.28 16.89
C ALA A 306 12.01 22.46 16.28
N PRO A 307 12.73 23.56 16.57
CA PRO A 307 14.09 23.74 16.08
C PRO A 307 15.08 22.72 16.68
N GLU A 308 14.84 22.33 17.94
CA GLU A 308 15.64 21.37 18.69
C GLU A 308 14.73 20.54 19.63
N ALA A 309 15.26 19.45 20.19
CA ALA A 309 14.49 18.57 21.07
C ALA A 309 13.92 19.31 22.30
N ALA A 310 14.74 20.15 22.94
CA ALA A 310 14.36 20.93 24.11
C ALA A 310 13.25 21.97 23.84
N ALA A 311 13.11 22.42 22.59
CA ALA A 311 12.10 23.39 22.17
C ALA A 311 10.75 22.74 21.80
N THR A 312 10.58 21.43 22.01
CA THR A 312 9.30 20.74 21.77
C THR A 312 8.23 21.28 22.72
N ASP A 313 7.07 21.64 22.18
CA ASP A 313 5.91 22.04 22.98
C ASP A 313 5.23 20.79 23.59
N TRP A 314 5.76 20.34 24.72
CA TRP A 314 5.24 19.18 25.46
C TRP A 314 3.81 19.38 25.96
N ALA A 315 3.41 20.62 26.29
CA ALA A 315 2.04 20.90 26.71
C ALA A 315 1.04 20.56 25.58
N ARG A 316 1.39 20.91 24.34
CA ARG A 316 0.62 20.53 23.15
C ARG A 316 0.62 19.02 22.90
N VAL A 317 1.76 18.35 23.07
CA VAL A 317 1.86 16.88 22.95
C VAL A 317 0.94 16.18 23.96
N VAL A 318 1.01 16.55 25.23
CA VAL A 318 0.18 15.99 26.31
C VAL A 318 -1.31 16.27 26.07
N ALA A 319 -1.67 17.47 25.61
CA ALA A 319 -3.05 17.81 25.26
C ALA A 319 -3.58 16.93 24.10
N ALA A 320 -2.79 16.72 23.05
CA ALA A 320 -3.16 15.83 21.96
C ALA A 320 -3.31 14.37 22.42
N TYR A 321 -2.41 13.89 23.28
CA TYR A 321 -2.53 12.56 23.89
C TYR A 321 -3.77 12.41 24.78
N HIS A 322 -4.17 13.46 25.50
CA HIS A 322 -5.39 13.45 26.31
C HIS A 322 -6.61 13.17 25.43
N VAL A 323 -6.78 13.93 24.35
CA VAL A 323 -7.89 13.72 23.40
C VAL A 323 -7.77 12.37 22.70
N LEU A 324 -6.55 11.93 22.36
CA LEU A 324 -6.34 10.63 21.72
C LEU A 324 -6.76 9.48 22.63
N LEU A 325 -6.54 9.59 23.94
CA LEU A 325 -6.97 8.59 24.90
C LEU A 325 -8.49 8.50 25.03
N GLU A 326 -9.22 9.60 24.82
CA GLU A 326 -10.68 9.62 24.79
C GLU A 326 -11.23 8.96 23.52
N VAL A 327 -10.64 9.27 22.35
CA VAL A 327 -11.11 8.76 21.04
C VAL A 327 -10.67 7.31 20.80
N GLN A 328 -9.50 6.92 21.30
CA GLN A 328 -8.92 5.58 21.14
C GLN A 328 -8.24 5.12 22.43
N PRO A 329 -9.03 4.63 23.42
CA PRO A 329 -8.48 4.12 24.68
C PRO A 329 -7.51 2.96 24.45
N SER A 330 -6.26 3.11 24.88
CA SER A 330 -5.23 2.09 24.75
C SER A 330 -4.17 2.24 25.84
N PRO A 331 -3.67 1.13 26.44
CA PRO A 331 -2.54 1.17 27.36
C PRO A 331 -1.30 1.85 26.77
N VAL A 332 -1.08 1.70 25.46
CA VAL A 332 0.05 2.34 24.76
C VAL A 332 -0.12 3.85 24.72
N VAL A 333 -1.32 4.33 24.41
CA VAL A 333 -1.62 5.78 24.40
C VAL A 333 -1.51 6.36 25.81
N ALA A 334 -2.01 5.65 26.82
CA ALA A 334 -1.90 6.06 28.22
C ALA A 334 -0.44 6.14 28.69
N LEU A 335 0.39 5.16 28.31
CA LEU A 335 1.82 5.15 28.60
C LEU A 335 2.52 6.32 27.91
N ASN A 336 2.32 6.51 26.61
CA ASN A 336 2.95 7.60 25.87
C ASN A 336 2.55 8.97 26.41
N ARG A 337 1.29 9.13 26.87
CA ARG A 337 0.83 10.34 27.56
C ARG A 337 1.56 10.59 28.87
N ALA A 338 1.86 9.54 29.64
CA ALA A 338 2.53 9.67 30.93
C ALA A 338 4.04 9.93 30.81
N VAL A 339 4.64 9.52 29.69
CA VAL A 339 6.05 9.80 29.36
C VAL A 339 6.23 11.23 28.85
N ALA A 340 5.24 11.76 28.12
CA ALA A 340 5.22 13.14 27.63
C ALA A 340 4.96 14.16 28.75
#